data_AF-A0A9W9VJH6-F1
#
_entry.id   AF-A0A9W9VJH6-F1
#
_cell.length_a   1.000
_cell.length_b   1.000
_cell.length_c   1.000
_cell.angle_alpha   90.00
_cell.angle_beta   90.00
_cell.angle_gamma   90.00
#
_symmetry.space_group_name_H-M   'P 1'
#
loop_
_entity.id
_entity.type
_entity.pdbx_description
1 polymer ?
#
loop_
_entity_poly.entity_id
_entity_poly.type
_entity_poly.pdbx_seq_one_letter_code
_entity_poly.pdbx_strand_id
1 'polypeptide(L)'
;MHPYTKAQDMFDDLEWRFGDRNDATEACNGLDRPKMKPTDDFHTFLCMFLYKSGANRTRFGCLKNELYDRLTYDLKRAVMPANLDNTVTFDEFTKICGQEDRLLGHGYIQNKKWDWKKVKKVTSRAPEPSGNMEEMSSALATGNAMCWW
;
A
#
# COMPACT_ATOMS: atom_id res chain seq x y z
N MET A 1 -46.86 17.53 10.60
CA MET A 1 -45.83 17.54 9.53
C MET A 1 -46.34 18.48 8.46
N HIS A 2 -45.75 19.67 8.33
CA HIS A 2 -46.17 20.64 7.31
C HIS A 2 -45.55 20.24 5.96
N PRO A 3 -46.34 20.08 4.89
CA PRO A 3 -45.79 19.80 3.57
C PRO A 3 -45.01 21.02 3.05
N TYR A 4 -43.86 20.78 2.40
CA TYR A 4 -43.08 21.85 1.79
C TYR A 4 -43.88 22.49 0.65
N THR A 5 -43.92 23.82 0.63
CA THR A 5 -44.68 24.59 -0.35
C THR A 5 -43.85 24.95 -1.58
N LYS A 6 -42.52 24.97 -1.45
CA LYS A 6 -41.57 25.27 -2.52
C LYS A 6 -40.42 24.28 -2.49
N ALA A 7 -39.86 24.02 -3.66
CA ALA A 7 -38.65 23.21 -3.78
C ALA A 7 -37.48 23.79 -2.97
N GLN A 8 -37.39 25.12 -2.87
CA GLN A 8 -36.38 25.79 -2.03
C GLN A 8 -36.51 25.39 -0.56
N ASP A 9 -37.73 25.34 -0.02
CA ASP A 9 -37.98 24.93 1.38
C ASP A 9 -37.53 23.48 1.64
N MET A 10 -37.62 22.62 0.62
CA MET A 10 -37.10 21.25 0.68
C MET A 10 -35.58 21.22 0.68
N PHE A 11 -34.93 22.02 -0.17
CA PHE A 11 -33.47 22.10 -0.22
C PHE A 11 -32.89 22.68 1.07
N ASP A 12 -33.47 23.74 1.61
CA ASP A 12 -33.02 24.39 2.83
C ASP A 12 -33.17 23.45 4.05
N ASP A 13 -34.26 22.68 4.12
CA ASP A 13 -34.47 21.68 5.18
C ASP A 13 -33.56 20.46 5.03
N LEU A 14 -33.26 20.04 3.80
CA LEU A 14 -32.28 18.97 3.54
C LEU A 14 -30.86 19.42 3.89
N GLU A 15 -30.47 20.64 3.53
CA GLU A 15 -29.17 21.23 3.89
C GLU A 15 -29.06 21.45 5.41
N TRP A 16 -30.15 21.83 6.08
CA TRP A 16 -30.20 21.93 7.54
C TRP A 16 -30.09 20.56 8.25
N ARG A 17 -30.75 19.52 7.73
CA ARG A 17 -30.80 18.18 8.35
C ARG A 17 -29.59 17.30 8.05
N PHE A 18 -29.02 17.43 6.87
CA PHE A 18 -27.93 16.57 6.38
C PHE A 18 -26.66 17.35 6.02
N GLY A 19 -26.67 18.68 6.12
CA GLY A 19 -25.47 19.48 5.97
C GLY A 19 -24.60 19.34 7.20
N ASP A 20 -23.70 18.35 7.17
CA ASP A 20 -22.71 18.21 8.22
C ASP A 20 -21.63 19.29 8.08
N ARG A 21 -21.74 20.33 8.91
CA ARG A 21 -20.71 21.37 9.05
C ARG A 21 -19.38 20.81 9.56
N ASN A 22 -19.39 19.66 10.22
CA ASN A 22 -18.19 19.00 10.70
C ASN A 22 -17.47 18.30 9.55
N ASP A 23 -18.20 17.67 8.62
CA ASP A 23 -17.60 17.04 7.44
C ASP A 23 -16.83 18.04 6.58
N ALA A 24 -17.38 19.23 6.32
CA ALA A 24 -16.70 20.27 5.55
C ALA A 24 -15.45 20.86 6.26
N THR A 25 -15.43 20.82 7.60
CA THR A 25 -14.34 21.35 8.43
C THR A 25 -13.22 20.31 8.60
N GLU A 26 -13.57 19.05 8.88
CA GLU A 26 -12.65 17.90 8.90
C GLU A 26 -12.04 17.60 7.52
N ALA A 27 -12.84 17.78 6.45
CA ALA A 27 -12.46 17.83 5.05
C ALA A 27 -11.36 18.87 4.74
N CYS A 28 -11.59 20.10 5.18
CA CYS A 28 -10.67 21.22 4.98
C CYS A 28 -9.39 21.08 5.82
N ASN A 29 -9.51 20.59 7.06
CA ASN A 29 -8.41 20.52 8.04
C ASN A 29 -7.44 19.35 7.83
N GLY A 30 -7.67 18.49 6.83
CA GLY A 30 -6.70 17.46 6.43
C GLY A 30 -6.70 16.17 7.25
N LEU A 31 -7.60 16.06 8.25
CA LEU A 31 -7.77 14.84 9.06
C LEU A 31 -8.38 13.67 8.26
N ASP A 32 -9.14 13.98 7.22
CA ASP A 32 -9.85 12.98 6.39
C ASP A 32 -9.35 12.91 4.94
N ARG A 33 -8.05 13.13 4.73
CA ARG A 33 -7.43 12.96 3.40
C ARG A 33 -6.84 11.56 3.24
N PRO A 34 -7.50 10.64 2.53
CA PRO A 34 -7.07 9.26 2.47
C PRO A 34 -5.69 9.13 1.80
N LYS A 35 -4.84 8.29 2.37
CA LYS A 35 -3.59 7.81 1.74
C LYS A 35 -3.78 6.36 1.33
N MET A 36 -3.32 6.01 0.13
CA MET A 36 -3.37 4.65 -0.38
C MET A 36 -2.41 3.76 0.42
N LYS A 37 -2.90 2.63 0.91
CA LYS A 37 -2.06 1.61 1.56
C LYS A 37 -1.53 0.64 0.52
N PRO A 38 -0.39 -0.05 0.79
CA PRO A 38 0.18 -1.03 -0.14
C PRO A 38 -0.73 -2.22 -0.50
N THR A 39 -1.73 -2.50 0.34
CA THR A 39 -2.71 -3.58 0.13
C THR A 39 -3.98 -3.12 -0.58
N ASP A 40 -4.14 -1.81 -0.77
CA ASP A 40 -5.36 -1.26 -1.37
C ASP A 40 -5.29 -1.43 -2.88
N ASP A 41 -6.43 -1.75 -3.49
CA ASP A 41 -6.61 -1.68 -4.94
C ASP A 41 -6.75 -0.22 -5.38
N PHE A 42 -6.05 0.17 -6.45
CA PHE A 42 -6.05 1.55 -6.91
C PHE A 42 -7.45 2.07 -7.26
N HIS A 43 -8.30 1.24 -7.87
CA HIS A 43 -9.64 1.68 -8.27
C HIS A 43 -10.52 1.99 -7.06
N THR A 44 -10.49 1.13 -6.05
CA THR A 44 -11.19 1.33 -4.78
C THR A 44 -10.70 2.58 -4.07
N PHE A 45 -9.38 2.78 -4.03
CA PHE A 45 -8.78 3.99 -3.47
C PHE A 45 -9.19 5.26 -4.23
N LEU A 46 -9.18 5.23 -5.57
CA LEU A 46 -9.55 6.37 -6.41
C LEU A 46 -11.01 6.81 -6.17
N CYS A 47 -11.94 5.86 -6.06
CA CYS A 47 -13.33 6.16 -5.74
C CYS A 47 -13.47 6.87 -4.39
N MET A 48 -12.79 6.38 -3.36
CA MET A 48 -12.78 7.02 -2.04
C MET A 48 -12.13 8.41 -2.08
N PHE A 49 -11.01 8.55 -2.79
CA PHE A 49 -10.33 9.83 -3.01
C PHE A 49 -11.27 10.86 -3.64
N LEU A 50 -11.93 10.51 -4.74
CA LEU A 50 -12.85 11.43 -5.44
C LEU A 50 -14.04 11.82 -4.59
N TYR A 51 -14.63 10.87 -3.85
CA TYR A 51 -15.71 11.15 -2.91
C TYR A 51 -15.31 12.20 -1.88
N LYS A 52 -14.14 12.03 -1.25
CA LYS A 52 -13.61 12.99 -0.27
C LYS A 52 -13.20 14.30 -0.92
N SER A 53 -12.55 14.30 -2.08
CA SER A 53 -12.18 15.53 -2.80
C SER A 53 -13.38 16.38 -3.20
N GLY A 54 -14.51 15.74 -3.54
CA GLY A 54 -15.80 16.41 -3.80
C GLY A 54 -16.36 17.07 -2.55
N ALA A 55 -16.35 16.37 -1.41
CA ALA A 55 -16.74 16.93 -0.12
C ALA A 55 -15.85 18.14 0.28
N ASN A 56 -14.54 18.05 0.02
CA ASN A 56 -13.56 19.07 0.34
C ASN A 56 -13.53 20.24 -0.66
N ARG A 57 -14.39 20.22 -1.70
CA ARG A 57 -14.41 21.20 -2.81
C ARG A 57 -13.03 21.46 -3.41
N THR A 58 -12.21 20.41 -3.55
CA THR A 58 -10.86 20.55 -4.12
C THR A 58 -10.95 21.02 -5.56
N ARG A 59 -10.14 22.02 -5.93
CA ARG A 59 -10.10 22.52 -7.31
C ARG A 59 -9.67 21.40 -8.25
N PHE A 60 -10.41 21.21 -9.35
CA PHE A 60 -10.14 20.14 -10.31
C PHE A 60 -8.69 20.14 -10.83
N GLY A 61 -8.13 21.31 -11.12
CA GLY A 61 -6.73 21.45 -11.56
C GLY A 61 -5.67 21.00 -10.54
N CYS A 62 -6.02 20.84 -9.27
CA CYS A 62 -5.12 20.35 -8.23
C CYS A 62 -5.25 18.84 -7.98
N LEU A 63 -6.30 18.19 -8.51
CA LEU A 63 -6.61 16.79 -8.21
C LEU A 63 -5.50 15.83 -8.66
N LYS A 64 -4.82 16.12 -9.78
CA LYS A 64 -3.72 15.26 -10.25
C LYS A 64 -2.58 15.19 -9.23
N ASN A 65 -2.12 16.34 -8.78
CA ASN A 65 -1.02 16.44 -7.81
C ASN A 65 -1.44 15.91 -6.43
N GLU A 66 -2.66 16.24 -5.97
CA GLU A 66 -3.18 15.71 -4.71
C GLU A 66 -3.32 14.18 -4.77
N LEU A 67 -3.82 13.61 -5.88
CA LEU A 67 -3.90 12.17 -6.05
C LEU A 67 -2.51 11.56 -5.99
N TYR A 68 -1.55 12.09 -6.76
CA TYR A 68 -0.16 11.63 -6.77
C TYR A 68 0.42 11.58 -5.36
N ASP A 69 0.25 12.63 -4.56
CA ASP A 69 0.78 12.72 -3.20
C ASP A 69 0.21 11.66 -2.24
N ARG A 70 -0.94 11.06 -2.56
CA ARG A 70 -1.60 10.03 -1.74
C ARG A 70 -1.31 8.61 -2.20
N LEU A 71 -0.69 8.40 -3.35
CA LEU A 71 -0.32 7.07 -3.84
C LEU A 71 0.76 6.43 -2.97
N THR A 72 0.84 5.09 -3.05
CA THR A 72 1.92 4.30 -2.45
C THR A 72 3.27 4.66 -3.08
N TYR A 73 4.36 4.41 -2.37
CA TYR A 73 5.70 4.75 -2.84
C TYR A 73 6.05 4.12 -4.20
N ASP A 74 5.74 2.83 -4.38
CA ASP A 74 6.05 2.12 -5.62
C ASP A 74 5.23 2.64 -6.80
N LEU A 75 3.94 2.90 -6.58
CA LEU A 75 3.07 3.45 -7.61
C LEU A 75 3.47 4.88 -7.98
N LYS A 76 3.83 5.73 -6.99
CA LYS A 76 4.41 7.06 -7.24
C LYS A 76 5.62 6.98 -8.16
N ARG A 77 6.56 6.07 -7.88
CA ARG A 77 7.78 5.93 -8.67
C ARG A 77 7.47 5.57 -10.13
N ALA A 78 6.46 4.73 -10.36
CA ALA A 78 6.04 4.32 -11.70
C ALA A 78 5.36 5.45 -12.48
N VAL A 79 4.50 6.25 -11.84
CA VAL A 79 3.67 7.27 -12.51
C VAL A 79 4.26 8.69 -12.46
N MET A 80 5.39 8.88 -11.77
CA MET A 80 6.07 10.18 -11.64
C MET A 80 6.26 10.91 -12.98
N PRO A 81 6.70 10.25 -14.08
CA PRO A 81 6.84 10.91 -15.37
C PRO A 81 5.52 11.52 -15.88
N ALA A 82 4.42 10.78 -15.74
CA ALA A 82 3.09 11.23 -16.16
C ALA A 82 2.52 12.35 -15.26
N ASN A 83 2.88 12.34 -13.97
CA ASN A 83 2.49 13.41 -13.06
C ASN A 83 3.14 14.76 -13.44
N LEU A 84 4.43 14.72 -13.81
CA LEU A 84 5.23 15.91 -14.16
C LEU A 84 4.85 16.49 -15.54
N ASP A 85 4.24 15.70 -16.42
CA ASP A 85 3.78 16.16 -17.71
C ASP A 85 2.47 16.97 -17.58
N ASN A 86 2.54 18.27 -17.89
CA ASN A 86 1.40 19.18 -17.82
C ASN A 86 0.37 18.94 -18.93
N THR A 87 0.71 18.20 -19.98
CA THR A 87 -0.23 17.83 -21.05
C THR A 87 -1.12 16.66 -20.66
N VAL A 88 -0.69 15.86 -19.69
CA VAL A 88 -1.44 14.72 -19.16
C VAL A 88 -2.58 15.22 -18.28
N THR A 89 -3.80 14.92 -18.73
CA THR A 89 -5.04 15.23 -18.00
C THR A 89 -5.21 14.35 -16.77
N PHE A 90 -6.10 14.75 -15.86
CA PHE A 90 -6.44 13.93 -14.69
C PHE A 90 -6.95 12.54 -15.10
N ASP A 91 -7.80 12.46 -16.12
CA ASP A 91 -8.37 11.19 -16.58
C ASP A 91 -7.31 10.27 -17.20
N GLU A 92 -6.37 10.81 -17.97
CA GLU A 92 -5.24 10.03 -18.49
C GLU A 92 -4.33 9.56 -17.36
N PHE A 93 -4.04 10.44 -16.39
CA PHE A 93 -3.23 10.10 -15.23
C PHE A 93 -3.85 8.95 -14.42
N THR A 94 -5.16 8.98 -14.15
CA THR A 94 -5.83 7.88 -13.43
C THR A 94 -5.81 6.56 -14.20
N LYS A 95 -5.89 6.58 -15.54
CA LYS A 95 -5.73 5.38 -16.37
C LYS A 95 -4.32 4.80 -16.25
N ILE A 96 -3.29 5.64 -16.31
CA ILE A 96 -1.89 5.24 -16.15
C ILE A 96 -1.68 4.61 -14.78
N CYS A 97 -2.17 5.25 -13.71
CA CYS A 97 -2.11 4.68 -12.36
C CYS A 97 -2.76 3.30 -12.26
N GLY A 98 -3.94 3.11 -12.86
CA GLY A 98 -4.60 1.81 -12.86
C GLY A 98 -3.87 0.73 -13.66
N GLN A 99 -3.13 1.12 -14.71
CA GLN A 99 -2.27 0.19 -15.45
C GLN A 99 -1.04 -0.21 -14.64
N GLU A 100 -0.34 0.76 -14.06
CA GLU A 100 0.86 0.52 -13.26
C GLU A 100 0.56 -0.25 -11.98
N ASP A 101 -0.55 0.03 -11.30
CA ASP A 101 -0.98 -0.70 -10.10
C ASP A 101 -1.18 -2.20 -10.40
N ARG A 102 -1.82 -2.51 -11.53
CA ARG A 102 -1.99 -3.90 -11.99
C ARG A 102 -0.65 -4.57 -12.29
N LEU A 103 0.30 -3.86 -12.92
CA LEU A 103 1.63 -4.38 -13.21
C LEU A 103 2.42 -4.66 -11.92
N LEU A 104 2.36 -3.75 -10.95
CA LEU A 104 2.99 -3.91 -9.63
C LEU A 104 2.37 -5.08 -8.86
N GLY A 105 1.04 -5.21 -8.89
CA GLY A 105 0.33 -6.36 -8.31
C GLY A 105 0.75 -7.70 -8.95
N HIS A 106 0.90 -7.75 -10.27
CA HIS A 106 1.40 -8.93 -10.99
C HIS A 106 2.85 -9.26 -10.65
N GLY A 107 3.74 -8.27 -10.52
CA GLY A 107 5.13 -8.44 -10.09
C GLY A 107 5.25 -9.02 -8.68
N TYR A 108 4.41 -8.54 -7.75
CA TYR A 108 4.33 -9.07 -6.38
C TYR A 108 3.88 -10.54 -6.33
N ILE A 109 2.88 -10.92 -7.13
CA ILE A 109 2.35 -12.30 -7.20
C ILE A 109 3.39 -13.25 -7.81
N GLN A 110 4.14 -12.81 -8.83
CA GLN A 110 5.21 -13.62 -9.41
C GLN A 110 6.35 -13.88 -8.42
N ASN A 111 6.82 -12.87 -7.69
CA ASN A 111 7.89 -13.04 -6.70
C ASN A 111 7.53 -13.99 -5.56
N LYS A 112 6.32 -13.89 -4.99
CA LYS A 112 5.81 -14.92 -4.06
C LYS A 112 5.80 -16.30 -4.69
N LYS A 113 5.52 -16.39 -6.01
CA LYS A 113 5.49 -17.64 -6.74
C LYS A 113 6.86 -18.34 -6.83
N TRP A 114 7.91 -17.54 -6.96
CA TRP A 114 9.29 -18.01 -6.97
C TRP A 114 9.76 -18.42 -5.56
N ASP A 115 9.37 -17.67 -4.52
CA ASP A 115 9.77 -17.98 -3.15
C ASP A 115 9.18 -19.30 -2.65
N TRP A 116 7.89 -19.60 -2.88
CA TRP A 116 7.36 -20.92 -2.48
C TRP A 116 7.99 -22.10 -3.22
N LYS A 117 8.40 -21.89 -4.49
CA LYS A 117 9.14 -22.92 -5.25
C LYS A 117 10.54 -23.15 -4.69
N LYS A 118 11.22 -22.10 -4.23
CA LYS A 118 12.52 -22.23 -3.54
C LYS A 118 12.37 -22.97 -2.21
N VAL A 119 11.35 -22.63 -1.42
CA VAL A 119 11.08 -23.29 -0.13
C VAL A 119 10.85 -24.80 -0.32
N LYS A 120 10.01 -25.21 -1.29
CA LYS A 120 9.78 -26.64 -1.59
C LYS A 120 11.04 -27.39 -2.07
N LYS A 121 11.97 -26.71 -2.75
CA LYS A 121 13.22 -27.32 -3.22
C LYS A 121 14.22 -27.55 -2.09
N VAL A 122 14.15 -26.77 -1.01
CA VAL A 122 15.01 -26.92 0.18
C VAL A 122 14.47 -28.00 1.12
N THR A 123 13.16 -28.17 1.24
CA THR A 123 12.56 -29.18 2.14
C THR A 123 12.54 -30.61 1.58
N SER A 124 12.85 -30.81 0.29
CA SER A 124 12.90 -32.15 -0.33
C SER A 124 14.29 -32.81 -0.31
N ARG A 125 15.31 -32.16 0.27
CA ARG A 125 16.59 -32.82 0.60
C ARG A 125 16.59 -33.17 2.08
N ALA A 126 15.97 -34.30 2.40
CA ALA A 126 16.23 -34.97 3.67
C ALA A 126 17.70 -35.43 3.68
N PRO A 127 18.47 -35.20 4.75
CA PRO A 127 19.78 -35.83 4.89
C PRO A 127 19.58 -37.32 5.20
N GLU A 128 20.18 -38.19 4.38
CA GLU A 128 20.23 -39.62 4.70
C GLU A 128 21.11 -39.87 5.93
N PRO A 129 20.74 -40.84 6.79
CA PRO A 129 21.56 -41.20 7.94
C PRO A 129 22.62 -42.23 7.50
N SER A 130 23.87 -41.80 7.37
CA SER A 130 25.01 -42.73 7.35
C SER A 130 25.62 -42.77 8.76
N GLY A 131 25.35 -43.86 9.48
CA GLY A 131 25.94 -44.14 10.78
C GLY A 131 27.44 -44.41 10.70
N ASN A 132 28.11 -44.27 11.86
CA ASN A 132 28.93 -45.30 12.48
C ASN A 132 29.21 -44.89 13.92
N MET A 133 28.74 -45.70 14.87
CA MET A 133 29.17 -45.71 16.26
C MET A 133 30.56 -46.32 16.34
N GLU A 134 31.47 -45.74 17.11
CA GLU A 134 32.37 -46.53 17.95
C GLU A 134 32.77 -45.72 19.19
N GLU A 135 32.77 -46.45 20.30
CA GLU A 135 32.71 -46.02 21.68
C GLU A 135 34.04 -46.39 22.39
N MET A 136 34.46 -45.52 23.30
CA MET A 136 35.29 -45.76 24.49
C MET A 136 36.83 -45.94 24.45
N SER A 137 37.46 -45.02 25.22
CA SER A 137 38.31 -45.29 26.41
C SER A 137 39.85 -45.36 26.31
N SER A 138 40.46 -44.34 26.94
CA SER A 138 41.41 -44.44 28.06
C SER A 138 42.95 -44.44 27.83
N ALA A 139 43.58 -43.55 28.62
CA ALA A 139 44.88 -43.65 29.32
C ALA A 139 46.22 -43.23 28.67
N LEU A 140 46.71 -42.09 29.20
CA LEU A 140 48.00 -41.81 29.88
C LEU A 140 49.38 -41.71 29.15
N ALA A 141 50.06 -40.61 29.57
CA ALA A 141 51.51 -40.34 29.70
C ALA A 141 52.27 -40.05 28.37
N THR A 142 53.16 -39.04 28.24
CA THR A 142 54.24 -38.52 29.09
C THR A 142 54.69 -37.20 28.41
N GLY A 143 54.86 -36.03 29.04
CA GLY A 143 55.98 -35.64 29.90
C GLY A 143 56.83 -34.53 29.25
N ASN A 144 57.33 -33.61 30.10
CA ASN A 144 58.26 -32.48 29.87
C ASN A 144 57.78 -31.24 29.12
N ALA A 145 58.21 -30.01 29.43
CA ALA A 145 58.70 -29.29 30.62
C ALA A 145 59.16 -27.91 30.08
N MET A 146 59.13 -26.89 30.97
CA MET A 146 59.79 -25.57 30.87
C MET A 146 59.14 -24.50 29.98
N CYS A 147 59.19 -23.20 30.23
CA CYS A 147 59.32 -22.32 31.42
C CYS A 147 59.42 -20.89 30.81
N TRP A 148 58.61 -19.95 31.32
CA TRP A 148 58.81 -18.48 31.44
C TRP A 148 59.45 -17.69 30.28
N TRP A 149 58.76 -16.67 29.75
CA TRP A 149 58.76 -15.28 30.24
C TRP A 149 57.41 -14.61 29.90
#